data_AF-A0A7H4P433-F1
#
_entry.id   AF-A0A7H4P433-F1
#
_cell.length_a   1.000
_cell.length_b   1.000
_cell.length_c   1.000
_cell.angle_alpha   90.00
_cell.angle_beta   90.00
_cell.angle_gamma   90.00
#
_symmetry.space_group_name_H-M   'P 1'
#
loop_
_entity.id
_entity.type
_entity.pdbx_description
1 polymer ?
#
loop_
_entity_poly.entity_id
_entity_poly.type
_entity_poly.pdbx_seq_one_letter_code
_entity_poly.pdbx_strand_id
1 'polypeptide(L)' 'MASGLAEFSGRLDKPRNQVWLAVQGEQIVGSVAIDGEDLGNNQAHLRWFILDDSCRGSGIGRRLLNEALAFLR' A
#
# COMPACT_ATOMS: atom_id res chain seq x y z
N MET A 1 14.75 -10.18 9.11
CA MET A 1 13.87 -9.06 8.74
C MET A 1 12.78 -9.61 7.84
N ALA A 2 11.61 -9.88 8.41
CA ALA A 2 10.41 -10.37 7.71
C ALA A 2 9.13 -10.16 8.56
N SER A 3 9.27 -9.80 9.85
CA SER A 3 8.16 -9.75 10.81
C SER A 3 7.08 -8.75 10.42
N GLY A 4 7.44 -7.54 9.96
CA GLY A 4 6.45 -6.52 9.61
C GLY A 4 5.49 -6.92 8.48
N LEU A 5 6.01 -7.56 7.43
CA LEU A 5 5.17 -8.07 6.33
C LEU A 5 4.34 -9.28 6.78
N ALA A 6 4.94 -10.22 7.52
CA ALA A 6 4.25 -11.41 8.00
C ALA A 6 3.10 -11.06 8.95
N GLU A 7 3.35 -10.11 9.86
CA GLU A 7 2.36 -9.60 10.82
C GLU A 7 1.19 -8.92 10.09
N PHE A 8 1.49 -8.05 9.13
CA PHE A 8 0.46 -7.40 8.31
C PHE A 8 -0.33 -8.40 7.46
N SER A 9 0.36 -9.39 6.87
CA SER A 9 -0.29 -10.43 6.04
C SER A 9 -1.34 -11.22 6.83
N GLY A 10 -1.09 -11.45 8.12
CA GLY A 10 -2.06 -12.07 9.03
C GLY A 10 -3.29 -11.23 9.35
N ARG A 11 -3.34 -9.96 8.91
CA ARG A 11 -4.48 -9.05 9.09
C ARG A 11 -5.10 -8.57 7.78
N LEU A 12 -4.69 -9.12 6.63
CA LEU A 12 -5.23 -8.72 5.32
C LEU A 12 -6.71 -9.05 5.13
N ASP A 13 -7.26 -9.96 5.93
CA ASP A 13 -8.69 -10.26 5.98
C ASP A 13 -9.51 -9.12 6.61
N LYS A 14 -8.87 -8.19 7.32
CA LYS A 14 -9.56 -7.09 7.99
C LYS A 14 -9.95 -6.01 7.00
N PRO A 15 -11.19 -5.51 7.04
CA PRO A 15 -11.71 -4.56 6.06
C PRO A 15 -11.02 -3.18 6.09
N ARG A 16 -10.21 -2.91 7.12
CA ARG A 16 -9.45 -1.65 7.29
C ARG A 16 -8.01 -1.76 6.76
N ASN A 17 -7.63 -2.92 6.23
CA ASN A 17 -6.30 -3.21 5.71
C ASN A 17 -6.39 -3.53 4.23
N GLN A 18 -5.51 -2.92 3.43
CA GLN A 18 -5.51 -3.18 2.00
C GLN A 18 -4.15 -2.91 1.36
N VAL A 19 -3.89 -3.61 0.26
CA VAL A 19 -2.70 -3.46 -0.58
C VAL A 19 -3.14 -3.12 -1.99
N TRP A 20 -2.49 -2.13 -2.58
CA TRP A 20 -2.65 -1.79 -3.99
C TRP A 20 -1.35 -2.08 -4.72
N LEU A 21 -1.50 -2.55 -5.96
CA LEU A 21 -0.41 -2.82 -6.88
C LEU A 21 -0.52 -1.86 -8.06
N ALA A 22 0.60 -1.22 -8.42
CA ALA A 22 0.73 -0.57 -9.72
C ALA A 22 1.21 -1.61 -10.72
N VAL A 23 0.37 -1.89 -11.73
CA VAL A 23 0.68 -2.84 -12.80
C VAL A 23 0.81 -2.06 -14.11
N GLN A 24 1.93 -2.22 -14.80
CA GLN A 24 2.18 -1.67 -16.13
C GLN A 24 2.40 -2.83 -17.10
N GLY A 25 1.45 -3.04 -18.01
CA GLY A 25 1.40 -4.27 -18.81
C GLY A 25 1.19 -5.48 -17.91
N GLU A 26 2.15 -6.41 -17.90
CA GLU A 26 2.13 -7.61 -17.05
C GLU A 26 3.05 -7.49 -15.83
N GLN A 27 3.71 -6.33 -15.64
CA GLN A 27 4.71 -6.14 -14.61
C GLN A 27 4.15 -5.34 -13.43
N ILE A 28 4.35 -5.86 -12.21
CA ILE A 28 4.13 -5.08 -10.99
C ILE A 28 5.31 -4.11 -10.84
N VAL A 29 5.02 -2.83 -10.96
CA VAL A 29 6.03 -1.74 -10.90
C VAL A 29 5.95 -0.95 -9.60
N GLY A 30 5.05 -1.31 -8.69
CA GLY A 30 4.99 -0.73 -7.36
C GLY A 30 3.87 -1.30 -6.49
N SER A 31 3.95 -1.00 -5.20
CA SER A 31 2.94 -1.36 -4.22
C SER A 31 2.84 -0.34 -3.10
N VAL A 32 1.65 -0.25 -2.52
CA VAL A 32 1.38 0.49 -1.29
C VAL A 32 0.50 -0.34 -0.37
N ALA A 33 0.78 -0.32 0.93
CA ALA A 33 -0.02 -1.00 1.92
C ALA A 33 -0.48 -0.04 3.02
N ILE A 34 -1.76 -0.15 3.37
CA ILE A 34 -2.40 0.56 4.46
C ILE A 34 -2.80 -0.46 5.53
N ASP A 35 -2.38 -0.21 6.77
CA ASP A 35 -2.74 -0.96 7.97
C ASP A 35 -3.59 -0.06 8.88
N GLY A 36 -4.91 -0.26 8.85
CA GLY A 36 -5.87 0.49 9.66
C GLY A 36 -5.91 0.08 11.13
N GLU A 37 -5.20 -1.00 11.50
CA GLU A 37 -5.24 -1.57 12.85
C GLU A 37 -3.97 -1.27 13.66
N ASP A 38 -2.87 -0.83 13.03
CA ASP A 38 -1.56 -0.69 13.68
C ASP A 38 -1.50 0.42 14.75
N LEU A 39 -2.06 1.59 14.47
CA LEU A 39 -1.91 2.78 15.32
C LEU A 39 -3.07 2.97 16.32
N GLY A 40 -4.15 2.21 16.18
CA GLY A 40 -5.38 2.42 16.95
C GLY A 40 -6.03 3.77 16.67
N ASN A 41 -6.98 4.19 17.51
CA ASN A 41 -7.62 5.52 17.48
C ASN A 41 -8.18 5.95 16.10
N ASN A 42 -8.67 4.98 15.32
CA ASN A 42 -9.14 5.20 13.95
C ASN A 42 -8.09 5.82 13.00
N GLN A 43 -6.80 5.66 13.30
CA GLN A 43 -5.69 6.09 12.45
C GLN A 43 -5.20 4.91 11.61
N ALA A 44 -4.92 5.18 10.33
CA ALA A 44 -4.33 4.21 9.44
C ALA A 44 -2.84 4.49 9.23
N HIS A 45 -2.05 3.42 9.19
CA HIS A 45 -0.62 3.46 8.94
C HIS A 45 -0.34 3.11 7.48
N LEU A 46 0.30 4.02 6.75
CA LEU A 46 0.94 3.68 5.49
C LEU A 46 2.24 2.91 5.78
N ARG A 47 2.20 1.59 5.60
CA ARG A 47 3.27 0.66 5.99
C ARG A 47 4.47 0.71 5.04
N TRP A 48 4.19 0.68 3.74
CA TRP A 48 5.20 0.83 2.70
C TRP A 48 4.59 1.46 1.47
N PHE A 49 5.45 2.17 0.74
CA PHE A 49 5.19 2.71 -0.58
C PHE A 49 6.46 2.51 -1.39
N ILE A 50 6.42 1.57 -2.32
CA ILE A 50 7.58 1.13 -3.10
C ILE A 50 7.21 1.25 -4.57
N LEU A 51 8.08 1.86 -5.36
CA LEU A 51 7.96 1.97 -6.81
C LEU A 51 9.28 1.62 -7.45
N ASP A 52 9.21 1.02 -8.63
CA ASP A 52 10.34 0.83 -9.51
C ASP A 52 10.86 2.20 -9.99
N ASP A 53 12.18 2.34 -10.08
CA ASP A 53 12.82 3.60 -10.48
C ASP A 53 12.46 4.03 -11.91
N SER A 54 12.09 3.10 -12.78
CA SER A 54 11.58 3.39 -14.13
C SER A 54 10.28 4.21 -14.12
N CYS A 55 9.54 4.20 -13.00
CA CYS A 55 8.30 4.95 -12.87
C CYS A 55 8.49 6.42 -12.48
N ARG A 56 9.71 6.90 -12.27
CA ARG A 56 9.95 8.31 -11.91
C ARG A 56 9.44 9.25 -13.00
N GLY A 57 8.73 10.31 -12.59
CA GLY A 57 8.14 11.30 -13.51
C GLY A 57 6.90 10.82 -14.29
N SER A 58 6.50 9.54 -14.21
CA SER A 58 5.35 8.99 -14.94
C SER A 58 3.97 9.34 -14.35
N GLY A 59 3.93 9.80 -13.09
CA GLY A 59 2.69 10.01 -12.34
C GLY A 59 2.07 8.74 -11.74
N ILE A 60 2.60 7.55 -12.04
CA ILE A 60 2.10 6.25 -11.51
C ILE A 60 2.06 6.26 -9.98
N GLY A 61 3.12 6.73 -9.33
CA GLY A 61 3.17 6.78 -7.87
C GLY A 61 2.12 7.67 -7.23
N ARG A 62 1.85 8.83 -7.85
CA ARG A 62 0.80 9.73 -7.39
C ARG A 62 -0.58 9.08 -7.52
N ARG A 63 -0.83 8.39 -8.63
CA ARG A 63 -2.08 7.64 -8.82
C ARG A 63 -2.23 6.53 -7.78
N LEU A 64 -1.19 5.71 -7.59
CA LEU A 64 -1.18 4.62 -6.62
C LEU A 64 -1.48 5.12 -5.19
N LEU A 65 -0.82 6.21 -4.78
CA LEU A 65 -1.05 6.81 -3.47
C LEU A 65 -2.47 7.38 -3.35
N ASN A 66 -3.00 8.02 -4.39
CA ASN A 66 -4.36 8.56 -4.37
C ASN A 66 -5.42 7.48 -4.20
N GLU A 67 -5.27 6.31 -4.85
CA GLU A 67 -6.19 5.17 -4.65
C GLU A 67 -6.15 4.69 -3.20
N ALA A 68 -4.96 4.56 -2.61
CA ALA A 68 -4.81 4.16 -1.22
C ALA A 68 -5.41 5.19 -0.23
N LEU A 69 -5.24 6.48 -0.50
CA LEU A 69 -5.82 7.55 0.33
C LEU A 69 -7.34 7.66 0.14
N ALA A 70 -7.87 7.31 -1.03
CA ALA A 70 -9.31 7.31 -1.27
C ALA A 70 -10.03 6.25 -0.41
N PHE A 71 -9.36 5.13 -0.11
CA PHE A 71 -9.87 4.10 0.79
C PHE A 71 -9.99 4.53 2.25
N LEU A 72 -9.23 5.56 2.67
CA LEU A 72 -9.26 6.09 4.04
C LEU A 72 -10.37 7.10 4.31
N ARG A 73 -11.24 7.34 3.33
CA ARG A 73 -12.31 8.34 3.40
C ARG A 73 -13.62 7.76 3.91
#